data_AF-A0A7Y5G3P0-F1
#
_entry.id   AF-A0A7Y5G3P0-F1
#
_cell.length_a   1.000
_cell.length_b   1.000
_cell.length_c   1.000
_cell.angle_alpha   90.00
_cell.angle_beta   90.00
_cell.angle_gamma   90.00
#
_symmetry.space_group_name_H-M   'P 1'
#
loop_
_entity.id
_entity.type
_entity.pdbx_description
1 polymer ?
#
loop_
_entity_poly.entity_id
_entity_poly.type
_entity_poly.pdbx_seq_one_letter_code
_entity_poly.pdbx_strand_id
1 'polypeptide(L)'
;KYDTKLPLGLNLYVLLHFSPVVAATFFMLQKENTWPLSWHLLAGGMILLALLTLGGILDKRGWAFRLELARLVLLAVITMLALAGSEWFGLALVLAVPLFAGFALWLASYRHVFFAPAPAADENPESWRLSEAP
;
A
#
# COMPACT_ATOMS: atom_id res chain seq x y z
N LYS A 1 14.74 -1.47 -21.04
CA LYS A 1 14.90 -2.72 -20.26
C LYS A 1 14.45 -2.44 -18.84
N TYR A 2 13.13 -2.44 -18.58
CA TYR A 2 12.56 -2.20 -17.24
C TYR A 2 12.58 -3.52 -16.46
N ASP A 3 13.78 -3.94 -16.05
CA ASP A 3 13.94 -5.08 -15.15
C ASP A 3 13.88 -4.55 -13.71
N THR A 4 12.71 -4.01 -13.34
CA THR A 4 12.47 -3.59 -11.97
C THR A 4 12.27 -4.86 -11.16
N LYS A 5 13.37 -5.46 -10.69
CA LYS A 5 13.34 -6.57 -9.74
C LYS A 5 12.64 -6.09 -8.47
N LEU A 6 11.31 -6.17 -8.42
CA LEU A 6 10.55 -6.15 -7.18
C LEU A 6 10.76 -7.51 -6.53
N PRO A 7 11.07 -7.56 -5.22
CA PRO A 7 11.07 -8.83 -4.52
C PRO A 7 9.68 -9.46 -4.67
N LEU A 8 9.64 -10.75 -5.02
CA LEU A 8 8.42 -11.48 -5.35
C LEU A 8 7.32 -11.34 -4.27
N GLY A 9 7.73 -11.20 -3.01
CA GLY A 9 6.82 -10.93 -1.88
C GLY A 9 6.04 -9.63 -2.01
N LEU A 10 6.65 -8.54 -2.49
CA LEU A 10 5.95 -7.26 -2.69
C LEU A 10 4.93 -7.36 -3.82
N ASN A 11 5.25 -8.11 -4.86
CA ASN A 11 4.35 -8.33 -5.99
C ASN A 11 3.12 -9.15 -5.55
N LEU A 12 3.36 -10.21 -4.75
CA LEU A 12 2.29 -11.01 -4.16
C LEU A 12 1.43 -10.20 -3.19
N TYR A 13 2.04 -9.32 -2.40
CA TYR A 13 1.34 -8.40 -1.51
C TYR A 13 0.41 -7.47 -2.29
N VAL A 14 0.90 -6.86 -3.38
CA VAL A 14 0.09 -6.00 -4.23
C VAL A 14 -1.09 -6.77 -4.79
N LEU A 15 -0.87 -7.99 -5.28
CA LEU A 15 -1.91 -8.83 -5.85
C LEU A 15 -2.97 -9.23 -4.82
N LEU A 16 -2.52 -9.62 -3.62
CA LEU A 16 -3.37 -9.98 -2.48
C LEU A 16 -4.22 -8.79 -1.99
N HIS A 17 -3.67 -7.58 -1.99
CA HIS A 17 -4.40 -6.37 -1.58
C HIS A 17 -5.26 -5.78 -2.70
N PHE A 18 -4.91 -6.01 -3.96
CA PHE A 18 -5.67 -5.54 -5.11
C PHE A 18 -6.98 -6.32 -5.31
N SER A 19 -6.97 -7.64 -5.13
CA SER A 19 -8.17 -8.47 -5.32
C SER A 19 -9.36 -8.05 -4.43
N PRO A 20 -9.17 -7.79 -3.11
CA PRO A 20 -10.22 -7.24 -2.25
C PRO A 20 -10.68 -5.84 -2.66
N VAL A 21 -9.78 -4.98 -3.16
CA VAL A 21 -10.14 -3.63 -3.63
C VAL A 21 -11.06 -3.70 -4.84
N VAL A 22 -10.80 -4.63 -5.77
CA VAL A 22 -11.68 -4.89 -6.91
C VAL A 22 -13.04 -5.39 -6.42
N ALA A 23 -13.08 -6.38 -5.53
CA ALA A 23 -14.33 -6.89 -4.97
C ALA A 23 -15.13 -5.79 -4.23
N ALA A 24 -14.45 -4.95 -3.44
CA ALA A 24 -15.06 -3.83 -2.73
C ALA A 24 -15.64 -2.79 -3.70
N THR A 25 -14.99 -2.55 -4.84
CA THR A 25 -15.49 -1.65 -5.89
C THR A 25 -16.81 -2.18 -6.47
N PHE A 26 -16.87 -3.47 -6.83
CA PHE A 26 -18.10 -4.09 -7.31
C PHE A 26 -19.21 -4.06 -6.26
N PHE A 27 -18.89 -4.35 -5.00
CA PHE A 27 -19.86 -4.30 -3.91
C PHE A 27 -20.41 -2.88 -3.67
N MET A 28 -19.55 -1.87 -3.72
CA MET A 28 -19.95 -0.47 -3.64
C MET A 28 -20.92 -0.11 -4.76
N LEU A 29 -20.61 -0.48 -6.01
CA LEU A 29 -21.50 -0.24 -7.16
C LEU A 29 -22.86 -0.94 -7.01
N GLN A 30 -22.90 -2.16 -6.46
CA GLN A 30 -24.15 -2.85 -6.18
C GLN A 30 -25.02 -2.13 -5.14
N LYS A 31 -24.40 -1.35 -4.24
CA LYS A 31 -25.05 -0.61 -3.15
C LYS A 31 -25.39 0.84 -3.50
N GLU A 32 -25.20 1.25 -4.75
CA GLU A 32 -25.44 2.62 -5.24
C GLU A 32 -26.78 3.20 -4.78
N ASN A 33 -27.86 2.43 -4.93
CA ASN A 33 -29.21 2.87 -4.56
C ASN A 33 -29.58 2.64 -3.09
N THR A 34 -28.74 1.96 -2.30
CA THR A 34 -29.07 1.58 -0.91
C THR A 34 -28.30 2.39 0.12
N TRP A 35 -27.08 2.83 -0.20
CA TRP A 35 -26.23 3.56 0.73
C TRP A 35 -26.35 5.08 0.57
N PRO A 36 -26.31 5.85 1.67
CA PRO A 36 -26.19 7.30 1.59
C PRO A 36 -24.87 7.69 0.90
N LEU A 37 -24.85 8.88 0.30
CA LEU A 37 -23.70 9.42 -0.43
C LEU A 37 -22.42 9.46 0.41
N SER A 38 -22.53 9.68 1.72
CA SER A 38 -21.39 9.68 2.64
C SER A 38 -20.63 8.34 2.66
N TRP A 39 -21.35 7.20 2.64
CA TRP A 39 -20.71 5.89 2.59
C TRP A 39 -20.05 5.61 1.24
N HIS A 40 -20.63 6.10 0.15
CA HIS A 40 -20.02 6.02 -1.19
C HIS A 40 -18.73 6.82 -1.28
N LEU A 41 -18.72 8.04 -0.75
CA LEU A 41 -17.52 8.89 -0.73
C LEU A 41 -16.42 8.26 0.13
N LEU A 42 -16.76 7.70 1.28
CA LEU A 42 -15.79 7.02 2.14
C LEU A 42 -15.22 5.77 1.46
N ALA A 43 -16.08 4.89 0.93
CA ALA A 43 -15.66 3.66 0.26
C ALA A 43 -14.82 3.96 -0.99
N GLY A 44 -15.29 4.88 -1.84
CA GLY A 44 -14.57 5.32 -3.03
C GLY A 44 -13.23 5.97 -2.70
N GLY A 45 -13.19 6.82 -1.67
CA GLY A 45 -11.94 7.41 -1.18
C GLY A 45 -10.94 6.36 -0.70
N MET A 46 -11.39 5.35 0.05
CA MET A 46 -10.55 4.24 0.50
C MET A 46 -10.04 3.38 -0.66
N ILE A 47 -10.88 3.12 -1.67
CA ILE A 47 -10.49 2.39 -2.89
C ILE A 47 -9.43 3.18 -3.67
N LEU A 48 -9.63 4.48 -3.88
CA LEU A 48 -8.65 5.32 -4.58
C LEU A 48 -7.33 5.41 -3.81
N LEU A 49 -7.39 5.57 -2.50
CA LEU A 49 -6.21 5.56 -1.63
C LEU A 49 -5.48 4.21 -1.74
N ALA A 50 -6.24 3.12 -1.84
CA ALA A 50 -5.69 1.79 -2.00
C ALA A 50 -4.98 1.59 -3.35
N LEU A 51 -5.57 2.08 -4.43
CA LEU A 51 -4.94 2.02 -5.76
C LEU A 51 -3.70 2.90 -5.84
N LEU A 52 -3.74 4.10 -5.25
CA LEU A 52 -2.62 5.04 -5.23
C LEU A 52 -1.42 4.46 -4.45
N THR A 53 -1.67 3.83 -3.31
CA THR A 53 -0.65 3.16 -2.50
C THR A 53 -0.04 1.96 -3.22
N LEU A 54 -0.88 1.10 -3.80
CA LEU A 54 -0.42 -0.07 -4.57
C LEU A 54 0.41 0.32 -5.80
N GLY A 55 -0.05 1.32 -6.57
CA GLY A 55 0.71 1.85 -7.71
C GLY A 55 2.05 2.47 -7.28
N GLY A 56 2.04 3.24 -6.19
CA GLY A 56 3.26 3.80 -5.63
C GLY A 56 4.25 2.75 -5.10
N ILE A 57 3.75 1.60 -4.61
CA ILE A 57 4.58 0.46 -4.18
C ILE A 57 5.25 -0.20 -5.39
N LEU A 58 4.51 -0.41 -6.49
CA LEU A 58 5.06 -0.93 -7.74
C LEU A 58 6.17 -0.03 -8.30
N ASP A 59 5.98 1.28 -8.18
CA ASP A 59 6.96 2.30 -8.57
C ASP A 59 8.10 2.51 -7.55
N LYS A 60 8.13 1.74 -6.45
CA LYS A 60 9.11 1.87 -5.35
C LYS A 60 9.20 3.29 -4.75
N ARG A 61 8.10 4.05 -4.75
CA ARG A 61 8.12 5.42 -4.23
C ARG A 61 8.09 5.46 -2.70
N GLY A 62 9.03 6.18 -2.09
CA GLY A 62 9.10 6.31 -0.63
C GLY A 62 7.90 6.98 0.05
N TRP A 63 7.06 7.73 -0.68
CA TRP A 63 5.80 8.24 -0.15
C TRP A 63 4.72 7.15 -0.06
N ALA A 64 4.75 6.16 -0.95
CA ALA A 64 3.77 5.09 -1.00
C ALA A 64 3.84 4.20 0.24
N PHE A 65 5.05 3.97 0.75
CA PHE A 65 5.27 3.28 2.01
C PHE A 65 4.57 3.97 3.19
N ARG A 66 4.74 5.30 3.32
CA ARG A 66 4.10 6.09 4.39
C ARG A 66 2.58 6.11 4.25
N LEU A 67 2.09 6.23 3.02
CA LEU A 67 0.67 6.25 2.72
C LEU A 67 -0.01 4.89 2.95
N GLU A 68 0.66 3.77 2.64
CA GLU A 68 0.15 2.43 2.93
C GLU A 68 0.07 2.18 4.44
N LEU A 69 1.08 2.62 5.21
CA LEU A 69 1.03 2.52 6.67
C LEU A 69 -0.15 3.29 7.26
N ALA A 70 -0.36 4.53 6.78
CA ALA A 70 -1.51 5.34 7.17
C ALA A 70 -2.84 4.67 6.80
N ARG A 71 -2.91 4.06 5.61
CA ARG A 71 -4.08 3.31 5.13
C ARG A 71 -4.41 2.11 6.02
N LEU A 72 -3.41 1.33 6.44
CA LEU A 72 -3.60 0.19 7.34
C LEU A 72 -4.12 0.63 8.72
N VAL A 73 -3.58 1.70 9.28
CA VAL A 73 -4.07 2.27 10.55
C VAL A 73 -5.51 2.75 10.40
N LEU A 74 -5.82 3.46 9.31
CA LEU A 74 -7.16 3.97 9.05
C LEU A 74 -8.18 2.82 8.89
N LEU A 75 -7.82 1.76 8.15
CA LEU A 75 -8.64 0.56 8.03
C LEU A 75 -8.92 -0.07 9.39
N ALA A 76 -7.89 -0.26 10.23
CA ALA A 76 -8.05 -0.81 11.56
C ALA A 76 -9.02 0.01 12.41
N VAL A 77 -8.88 1.34 12.42
CA VAL A 77 -9.76 2.24 13.18
C VAL A 77 -11.19 2.16 12.67
N ILE A 78 -11.41 2.20 11.35
CA ILE A 78 -12.74 2.10 10.74
C ILE A 78 -13.39 0.76 11.10
N THR A 79 -12.64 -0.36 11.01
CA THR A 79 -13.14 -1.67 11.39
C THR A 79 -13.54 -1.74 12.87
N MET A 80 -12.74 -1.15 13.77
CA MET A 80 -13.08 -1.10 15.20
C MET A 80 -14.34 -0.29 15.47
N LEU A 81 -14.46 0.88 14.86
CA LEU A 81 -15.65 1.74 15.02
C LEU A 81 -16.90 1.08 14.44
N ALA A 82 -16.79 0.44 13.28
CA ALA A 82 -17.92 -0.23 12.64
C ALA A 82 -18.43 -1.45 13.42
N LEU A 83 -17.56 -2.10 14.19
CA LEU A 83 -17.91 -3.27 15.01
C LEU A 83 -18.10 -2.91 16.49
N ALA A 84 -17.95 -1.65 16.88
CA ALA A 84 -18.17 -1.21 18.26
C ALA A 84 -19.61 -1.50 18.69
N GLY A 85 -19.77 -2.30 19.74
CA GLY A 85 -21.09 -2.74 20.23
C GLY A 85 -21.63 -4.03 19.58
N SER A 86 -20.89 -4.63 18.66
CA SER A 86 -21.19 -5.97 18.11
C SER A 86 -20.57 -7.08 18.98
N GLU A 87 -21.21 -8.24 19.05
CA GLU A 87 -20.64 -9.46 19.65
C GLU A 87 -19.35 -9.92 18.93
N TRP A 88 -19.18 -9.53 17.66
CA TRP A 88 -18.00 -9.81 16.84
C TRP A 88 -16.82 -8.89 17.15
N PHE A 89 -17.01 -7.86 17.99
CA PHE A 89 -15.97 -6.87 18.33
C PHE A 89 -14.71 -7.52 18.90
N GLY A 90 -14.85 -8.44 19.86
CA GLY A 90 -13.71 -9.11 20.48
C GLY A 90 -12.92 -9.95 19.48
N LEU A 91 -13.62 -10.61 18.56
CA LEU A 91 -13.03 -11.43 17.50
C LEU A 91 -12.30 -10.55 16.47
N ALA A 92 -12.91 -9.43 16.08
CA ALA A 92 -12.27 -8.44 15.22
C ALA A 92 -11.05 -7.80 15.87
N LEU A 93 -11.07 -7.55 17.17
CA LEU A 93 -9.93 -7.03 17.91
C LEU A 93 -8.74 -8.02 17.88
N VAL A 94 -9.01 -9.28 18.17
CA VAL A 94 -7.99 -10.34 18.23
C VAL A 94 -7.46 -10.71 16.84
N LEU A 95 -8.24 -10.56 15.77
CA LEU A 95 -7.80 -10.90 14.41
C LEU A 95 -7.25 -9.71 13.64
N ALA A 96 -7.96 -8.58 13.62
CA ALA A 96 -7.61 -7.44 12.78
C ALA A 96 -6.34 -6.75 13.25
N VAL A 97 -6.16 -6.55 14.57
CA VAL A 97 -4.99 -5.85 15.12
C VAL A 97 -3.69 -6.58 14.80
N PRO A 98 -3.50 -7.89 15.12
CA PRO A 98 -2.25 -8.57 14.79
C PRO A 98 -2.07 -8.76 13.28
N LEU A 99 -3.15 -8.88 12.50
CA LEU A 99 -3.05 -8.99 11.04
C LEU A 99 -2.57 -7.68 10.41
N PHE A 100 -3.15 -6.53 10.79
CA PHE A 100 -2.70 -5.22 10.34
C PHE A 100 -1.32 -4.85 10.86
N ALA A 101 -1.01 -5.16 12.12
CA ALA A 101 0.32 -4.96 12.70
C ALA A 101 1.36 -5.85 12.03
N GLY A 102 1.03 -7.12 11.76
CA GLY A 102 1.89 -8.05 11.04
C GLY A 102 2.20 -7.56 9.63
N PHE A 103 1.19 -7.09 8.89
CA PHE A 103 1.41 -6.49 7.58
C PHE A 103 2.23 -5.19 7.62
N ALA A 104 1.99 -4.33 8.62
CA ALA A 104 2.76 -3.09 8.79
C ALA A 104 4.23 -3.36 9.14
N LEU A 105 4.50 -4.30 10.05
CA LEU A 105 5.85 -4.72 10.44
C LEU A 105 6.57 -5.42 9.28
N TRP A 106 5.87 -6.30 8.55
CA TRP A 106 6.39 -6.96 7.38
C TRP A 106 6.74 -5.95 6.28
N LEU A 107 5.85 -4.98 6.00
CA LEU A 107 6.12 -3.92 5.03
C LEU A 107 7.30 -3.04 5.48
N ALA A 108 7.41 -2.74 6.78
CA ALA A 108 8.52 -1.98 7.34
C ALA A 108 9.88 -2.67 7.15
N SER A 109 9.91 -4.00 7.07
CA SER A 109 11.14 -4.73 6.73
C SER A 109 11.63 -4.42 5.30
N TYR A 110 10.73 -4.05 4.38
CA TYR A 110 11.06 -3.66 3.00
C TYR A 110 11.40 -2.17 2.83
N ARG A 111 11.46 -1.39 3.92
CA ARG A 111 11.80 0.06 3.85
C ARG A 111 13.07 0.34 3.04
N HIS A 112 14.06 -0.55 3.13
CA HIS A 112 15.35 -0.40 2.43
C HIS A 112 15.21 -0.43 0.90
N VAL A 113 14.15 -1.04 0.37
CA VAL A 113 13.86 -1.08 -1.08
C VAL A 113 13.31 0.27 -1.58
N PHE A 114 12.61 1.02 -0.72
CA PHE A 114 11.98 2.30 -1.06
C PHE A 114 12.90 3.51 -0.86
N PHE A 115 13.93 3.37 -0.03
CA PHE A 115 14.87 4.43 0.33
C PHE A 115 16.32 4.10 -0.08
N ALA A 116 16.51 3.13 -0.98
CA ALA A 116 17.83 2.86 -1.54
C ALA A 116 18.35 4.15 -2.22
N PRO A 117 19.53 4.66 -1.83
CA PRO A 117 20.15 5.78 -2.52
C PRO A 117 20.24 5.45 -4.00
N ALA A 118 19.94 6.43 -4.87
CA ALA A 118 20.30 6.30 -6.27
C ALA A 118 21.79 5.92 -6.34
N PRO A 119 22.18 4.93 -7.18
CA PRO A 119 23.59 4.59 -7.35
C PRO A 119 24.34 5.90 -7.59
N ALA A 120 25.40 6.10 -6.80
CA ALA A 120 26.12 7.36 -6.79
C ALA A 120 26.55 7.68 -8.24
N ALA A 121 26.32 8.93 -8.65
CA ALA A 121 26.58 9.39 -10.01
C ALA A 121 28.09 9.42 -10.36
N ASP A 122 28.95 8.92 -9.47
CA ASP A 122 30.39 8.72 -9.67
C ASP A 122 30.70 7.45 -10.46
N GLU A 123 29.79 6.48 -10.53
CA GLU A 123 29.81 5.42 -11.55
C GLU A 123 29.27 5.93 -12.90
N ASN A 124 29.73 7.10 -13.36
CA ASN A 124 29.68 7.38 -14.80
C ASN A 124 30.85 6.60 -15.43
N PRO A 125 30.60 5.53 -16.21
CA PRO A 125 31.65 4.77 -16.86
C PRO A 125 32.44 5.59 -17.90
N GLU A 126 32.15 6.88 -18.08
CA GLU A 126 32.86 7.81 -18.94
C GLU A 126 33.57 8.96 -18.19
N SER A 127 33.59 8.98 -16.85
CA SER A 127 34.32 10.00 -16.10
C SER A 127 35.84 9.99 -16.38
N TRP A 128 36.40 8.82 -16.71
CA TRP A 128 37.79 8.67 -17.17
C TRP A 128 38.07 9.33 -18.53
N ARG A 129 37.04 9.51 -19.38
CA ARG A 129 37.23 10.18 -20.69
C ARG A 129 37.47 11.69 -20.55
N LEU A 130 37.08 12.28 -19.42
CA LEU A 130 37.29 13.70 -19.14
C LEU A 130 38.65 13.97 -18.47
N SER A 131 39.30 12.94 -17.90
CA SER A 131 40.66 13.07 -17.35
C SER A 131 41.77 12.89 -18.39
N GLU A 132 41.45 12.43 -19.60
CA GLU A 132 42.42 12.15 -20.68
C GLU A 132 42.40 13.17 -21.83
N ALA A 133 41.62 14.26 -21.72
CA ALA A 133 41.66 15.34 -22.71
C ALA A 133 42.86 16.28 -22.44
N PRO A 134 43.85 16.38 -23.37
CA PRO A 134 45.02 17.25 -23.23
C PRO A 134 44.71 18.73 -23.48
#